data_AF-A0A8X6H507-F1
#
_entry.id   AF-A0A8X6H507-F1
#
_cell.length_a   1.000
_cell.length_b   1.000
_cell.length_c   1.000
_cell.angle_alpha   90.00
_cell.angle_beta   90.00
_cell.angle_gamma   90.00
#
_symmetry.space_group_name_H-M   'P 1'
#
loop_
_entity.id
_entity.type
_entity.pdbx_description
1 polymer ?
#
loop_
_entity_poly.entity_id
_entity_poly.type
_entity_poly.pdbx_seq_one_letter_code
_entity_poly.pdbx_strand_id
1 'polypeptide(L)'
;MGLGHDRQINRIMLADKVSKLKLLVDTGTDVSVLPNYYAPKVNSSNEKLLLAANGTKIANSGKKCLMLDLNLWRNFTWSFIIANVNQ
;
A
#
# COMPACT_ATOMS: atom_id res chain seq x y z
N MET A 1 -14.70 -20.30 28.85
CA MET A 1 -15.09 -19.97 27.46
C MET A 1 -15.37 -18.48 27.39
N GLY A 2 -14.36 -17.67 27.04
CA GLY A 2 -14.52 -16.23 26.87
C GLY A 2 -14.93 -15.95 25.42
N LEU A 3 -16.08 -15.31 25.23
CA LEU A 3 -16.51 -14.81 23.93
C LEU A 3 -15.50 -13.75 23.50
N GLY A 4 -14.65 -14.09 22.52
CA GLY A 4 -13.80 -13.11 21.85
C GLY A 4 -14.71 -12.13 21.14
N HIS A 5 -14.82 -10.92 21.66
CA HIS A 5 -15.35 -9.81 20.89
C HIS A 5 -14.43 -9.64 19.67
N ASP A 6 -14.94 -10.04 18.51
CA ASP A 6 -14.29 -9.76 17.24
C ASP A 6 -14.22 -8.23 17.13
N ARG A 7 -13.00 -7.70 17.21
CA ARG A 7 -12.76 -6.26 17.23
C ARG A 7 -13.22 -5.72 15.88
N GLN A 8 -14.35 -5.03 15.84
CA GLN A 8 -14.80 -4.37 14.62
C GLN A 8 -13.74 -3.35 14.20
N ILE A 9 -13.00 -3.67 13.14
CA ILE A 9 -11.93 -2.82 12.62
C ILE A 9 -12.56 -1.86 11.61
N ASN A 10 -12.74 -0.60 12.02
CA ASN A 10 -13.17 0.50 11.15
C ASN A 10 -12.00 0.96 10.26
N ARG A 11 -11.67 0.20 9.21
CA ARG A 11 -10.68 0.58 8.18
C ARG A 11 -11.40 1.00 6.90
N ILE A 12 -10.97 2.11 6.32
CA ILE A 12 -11.43 2.53 5.00
C ILE A 12 -10.60 1.77 3.96
N MET A 13 -11.28 0.99 3.13
CA MET A 13 -10.69 0.23 2.03
C MET A 13 -11.21 0.77 0.70
N LEU A 14 -10.31 0.92 -0.26
CA LEU A 14 -10.63 1.28 -1.64
C LEU A 14 -10.43 0.06 -2.53
N ALA A 15 -11.42 -0.26 -3.36
CA ALA A 15 -11.29 -1.32 -4.36
C ALA A 15 -11.03 -0.69 -5.72
N ASP A 16 -9.87 -0.98 -6.31
CA ASP A 16 -9.56 -0.58 -7.68
C ASP A 16 -10.11 -1.60 -8.67
N LYS A 17 -10.97 -1.15 -9.59
CA LYS A 17 -11.58 -2.00 -10.62
C LYS A 17 -10.59 -2.45 -11.69
N VAL A 18 -9.50 -1.73 -11.91
CA VAL A 18 -8.51 -2.04 -12.96
C VAL A 18 -7.51 -3.07 -12.43
N SER A 19 -6.75 -2.75 -11.38
CA SER A 19 -5.74 -3.65 -10.83
C SER A 19 -6.31 -4.76 -9.94
N LYS A 20 -7.60 -4.69 -9.58
CA LYS A 20 -8.28 -5.58 -8.63
C LYS A 20 -7.70 -5.54 -7.22
N LEU A 21 -6.92 -4.52 -6.90
CA LEU A 21 -6.35 -4.34 -5.57
C LEU A 21 -7.40 -3.79 -4.60
N LYS A 22 -7.31 -4.24 -3.35
CA LYS A 22 -7.95 -3.61 -2.20
C LYS A 22 -6.87 -2.84 -1.44
N LEU A 23 -6.98 -1.52 -1.44
CA LEU A 23 -6.01 -0.61 -0.86
C LEU A 23 -6.53 -0.08 0.48
N LEU A 24 -5.70 -0.11 1.51
CA LEU A 24 -6.00 0.52 2.79
C LEU A 24 -5.75 2.03 2.69
N VAL A 25 -6.69 2.83 3.17
CA VAL A 25 -6.48 4.28 3.34
C VAL A 25 -5.84 4.51 4.70
N ASP A 26 -4.60 4.98 4.68
CA ASP A 26 -3.84 5.33 5.87
C ASP A 26 -3.40 6.79 5.81
N THR A 27 -4.13 7.65 6.51
CA THR A 27 -3.82 9.10 6.59
C THR A 27 -2.66 9.41 7.54
N GLY A 28 -2.13 8.41 8.26
CA GLY A 28 -0.99 8.56 9.17
C GLY A 28 0.37 8.36 8.49
N THR A 29 0.41 8.26 7.16
CA THR A 29 1.62 7.99 6.38
C THR A 29 1.86 9.03 5.29
N ASP A 30 3.13 9.37 5.05
CA ASP A 30 3.52 10.34 4.02
C ASP A 30 3.49 9.75 2.60
N VAL A 31 3.45 8.42 2.47
CA VAL A 31 3.65 7.71 1.20
C VAL A 31 2.71 6.52 1.06
N SER A 32 2.28 6.24 -0.17
CA SER A 32 1.56 5.00 -0.49
C SER A 32 2.53 3.88 -0.85
N VAL A 33 2.28 2.68 -0.33
CA VAL A 33 3.18 1.53 -0.49
C VAL A 33 2.45 0.35 -1.13
N LEU A 34 3.15 -0.38 -1.99
CA LEU A 34 2.78 -1.73 -2.42
C LEU A 34 3.88 -2.73 -2.03
N PRO A 35 3.51 -3.94 -1.59
CA PRO A 35 4.45 -5.04 -1.43
C PRO A 35 5.27 -5.35 -2.70
N ASN A 36 6.51 -5.81 -2.50
CA ASN A 36 7.45 -6.17 -3.57
C ASN A 36 6.86 -7.12 -4.63
N TYR A 37 5.99 -8.06 -4.23
CA TYR A 37 5.40 -9.03 -5.16
C TYR A 37 4.45 -8.38 -6.19
N TYR A 38 3.99 -7.14 -5.98
CA TYR A 38 3.23 -6.39 -6.99
C TYR A 38 4.12 -5.78 -8.08
N ALA A 39 5.44 -5.79 -7.92
CA ALA A 39 6.37 -5.19 -8.87
C ALA A 39 7.70 -5.96 -8.95
N PRO A 40 7.69 -7.23 -9.37
CA PRO A 40 8.86 -8.13 -9.32
C PRO A 40 10.01 -7.70 -10.25
N LYS A 41 9.80 -6.78 -11.18
CA LYS A 41 10.80 -6.31 -12.15
C LYS A 41 11.35 -4.91 -11.87
N VAL A 42 11.00 -4.30 -10.73
CA VAL A 42 11.50 -2.96 -10.40
C VAL A 42 12.93 -3.11 -9.88
N ASN A 43 13.90 -2.79 -10.74
CA ASN A 43 15.31 -2.81 -10.43
C ASN A 43 15.63 -1.73 -9.39
N SER A 44 16.26 -2.14 -8.30
CA SER A 44 16.72 -1.31 -7.18
C SER A 44 17.78 -0.32 -7.63
N SER A 45 17.39 0.83 -8.16
CA SER A 45 18.37 1.81 -8.64
C SER A 45 18.87 2.78 -7.58
N ASN A 46 18.27 2.85 -6.39
CA ASN A 46 18.82 3.49 -5.19
C ASN A 46 17.95 3.11 -3.98
N GLU A 47 18.44 2.26 -3.08
CA GLU A 47 17.71 1.86 -1.87
C GLU A 47 17.47 3.08 -0.98
N LYS A 48 16.24 3.59 -0.97
CA LYS A 48 15.79 4.53 0.05
C LYS A 48 15.16 3.73 1.19
N LEU A 49 15.32 4.21 2.42
CA LEU A 49 14.71 3.58 3.59
C LEU A 49 13.41 4.31 3.92
N LEU A 50 12.32 3.56 4.06
CA LEU A 50 11.09 4.03 4.71
C LEU A 50 11.20 3.78 6.22
N LEU A 51 10.53 4.60 7.01
CA LEU A 51 10.38 4.38 8.45
C LEU A 51 8.92 4.06 8.75
N ALA A 52 8.69 2.89 9.34
CA ALA A 52 7.39 2.56 9.90
C ALA A 52 7.12 3.38 11.18
N ALA A 53 5.85 3.45 11.59
CA ALA A 53 5.44 4.17 12.81
C ALA A 53 6.15 3.66 14.09
N ASN A 54 6.61 2.40 14.09
CA ASN A 54 7.39 1.81 15.19
C ASN A 54 8.91 2.03 15.05
N GLY A 55 9.36 2.86 14.12
CA GLY A 55 10.78 3.14 13.86
C GLY A 55 11.51 2.09 13.02
N THR A 56 10.85 1.01 12.61
CA THR A 56 11.46 -0.02 11.76
C THR A 56 11.83 0.55 10.39
N LYS A 57 13.07 0.33 9.96
CA LYS A 57 13.54 0.68 8.62
C LYS A 57 13.07 -0.38 7.62
N ILE A 58 12.40 0.05 6.56
CA ILE A 58 11.91 -0.81 5.49
C ILE A 58 12.61 -0.42 4.19
N ALA A 59 13.29 -1.38 3.57
CA ALA A 59 13.89 -1.20 2.25
C ALA A 59 12.81 -1.08 1.16
N ASN A 60 13.00 -0.15 0.22
CA ASN A 60 12.20 -0.06 -0.99
C ASN A 60 13.05 -0.28 -2.24
N SER A 61 12.44 -0.88 -3.27
CA SER A 61 13.10 -1.22 -4.54
C SER A 61 12.79 -0.24 -5.66
N GLY A 62 11.83 0.67 -5.47
CA GLY A 62 11.51 1.72 -6.44
C GLY A 62 10.06 2.19 -6.35
N LYS A 63 9.53 2.65 -7.47
CA LYS A 63 8.15 3.15 -7.58
C LYS A 63 7.39 2.46 -8.70
N LYS A 64 6.08 2.31 -8.52
CA LYS A 64 5.14 1.85 -9.55
C LYS A 64 3.98 2.83 -9.65
N CYS A 65 3.75 3.37 -10.84
CA CYS A 65 2.56 4.17 -11.11
C CYS A 65 1.42 3.26 -11.55
N LEU A 66 0.24 3.41 -10.93
CA LEU A 66 -0.99 2.73 -11.29
C LEU A 66 -2.04 3.74 -11.72
N MET A 67 -2.84 3.37 -12.72
CA MET A 67 -4.11 4.04 -12.99
C MET A 67 -5.19 3.34 -12.19
N LEU A 68 -5.77 4.05 -11.22
CA LEU A 68 -6.78 3.54 -10.30
C LEU A 68 -8.17 3.99 -10.78
N ASP A 69 -9.07 3.02 -10.94
CA ASP A 69 -10.51 3.22 -11.04
C ASP A 69 -11.12 2.87 -9.68
N LEU A 70 -11.30 3.90 -8.86
CA LEU A 70 -11.85 3.80 -7.51
C LEU A 70 -13.39 3.89 -7.51
N ASN A 71 -14.03 3.72 -8.68
CA ASN A 71 -15.46 4.01 -8.88
C ASN A 71 -15.85 5.45 -8.50
N LEU A 72 -14.89 6.36 -8.63
CA LEU A 72 -15.11 7.79 -8.58
C LEU A 72 -15.17 8.26 -10.03
N TRP A 73 -15.82 9.39 -10.30
CA TRP A 73 -16.09 9.88 -11.67
C TRP A 73 -14.85 10.19 -12.54
N ARG A 74 -13.65 9.88 -12.07
CA ARG A 74 -12.40 9.98 -12.80
C ARG A 74 -11.44 8.88 -12.37
N ASN A 75 -10.54 8.53 -13.28
CA ASN A 75 -9.38 7.69 -12.96
C ASN A 75 -8.31 8.54 -12.26
N PHE A 76 -7.50 7.91 -11.43
CA PHE A 76 -6.38 8.54 -10.74
C PHE A 76 -5.07 7.87 -11.13
N THR A 77 -4.10 8.64 -11.62
CA THR A 77 -2.73 8.15 -11.73
C THR A 77 -2.04 8.35 -10.39
N TRP A 78 -1.64 7.26 -9.74
CA TRP A 78 -1.05 7.29 -8.40
C TRP A 78 0.27 6.54 -8.35
N SER A 79 1.28 7.12 -7.67
CA SER A 79 2.61 6.54 -7.53
C SER A 79 2.75 5.84 -6.19
N PHE A 80 3.02 4.53 -6.23
CA PHE A 80 3.29 3.72 -5.04
C PHE A 80 4.79 3.46 -4.92
N ILE A 81 5.30 3.47 -3.70
CA ILE A 81 6.64 2.94 -3.38
C ILE A 81 6.53 1.43 -3.23
N ILE A 82 7.45 0.70 -3.87
CA ILE A 82 7.53 -0.75 -3.78
C ILE A 82 8.45 -1.10 -2.62
N ALA A 83 7.92 -1.74 -1.58
CA ALA A 83 8.68 -2.02 -0.36
C ALA A 83 8.50 -3.45 0.15
N ASN A 84 9.46 -3.89 0.98
CA ASN A 84 9.40 -5.18 1.65
C ASN A 84 8.44 -5.13 2.85
N VAL A 85 7.13 -5.19 2.57
CA VAL A 85 6.06 -5.18 3.57
C VAL A 85 5.05 -6.29 3.31
N ASN A 86 4.44 -6.78 4.38
CA ASN A 86 3.26 -7.65 4.33
C ASN A 86 2.06 -6.85 4.85
N GLN A 87 0.94 -6.91 4.12
CA GLN A 87 -0.32 -6.25 4.48
C GLN A 87 -1.36 -7.24 4.97
#